data_AF-A0A5R9L2U6-F1
#
_entry.id   AF-A0A5R9L2U6-F1
#
_cell.length_a   1.000
_cell.length_b   1.000
_cell.length_c   1.000
_cell.angle_alpha   90.00
_cell.angle_beta   90.00
_cell.angle_gamma   90.00
#
_symmetry.space_group_name_H-M   'P 1'
#
loop_
_entity.id
_entity.type
_entity.pdbx_description
1 polymer ?
#
loop_
_entity_poly.entity_id
_entity_poly.type
_entity_poly.pdbx_seq_one_letter_code
_entity_poly.pdbx_strand_id
1 'polypeptide(L)'
;MEQSKKTEGRASIIFSLIFAATYLLATLLLKRHLLGQTASILIAILPVIAFAFFIFKYVKAVANMDEVRQRVQFEAVIIGFSLTVMLLIALFLLSLTDISYPEWFGYSQLVIFCWLFYFIGWLVSKKKYGI
;
A
#
# COMPACT_ATOMS: atom_id res chain seq x y z
N MET A 1 -17.93 -24.19 4.29
CA MET A 1 -17.79 -22.76 3.93
C MET A 1 -16.84 -21.99 4.85
N GLU A 2 -16.80 -22.27 6.16
CA GLU A 2 -15.96 -21.54 7.13
C GLU A 2 -14.43 -21.76 6.96
N GLN A 3 -14.00 -22.96 6.56
CA GLN A 3 -12.58 -23.25 6.28
C GLN A 3 -12.04 -22.51 5.05
N SER A 4 -12.89 -22.18 4.07
CA SER A 4 -12.50 -21.42 2.87
C SER A 4 -12.15 -19.97 3.23
N LYS A 5 -13.00 -19.30 4.04
CA LYS A 5 -12.75 -17.94 4.55
C LYS A 5 -11.44 -17.82 5.35
N LYS A 6 -11.12 -18.83 6.19
CA LYS A 6 -9.88 -18.85 6.99
C LYS A 6 -8.61 -18.98 6.13
N THR A 7 -8.70 -19.72 5.03
CA THR A 7 -7.58 -19.97 4.12
C THR A 7 -7.29 -18.77 3.23
N GLU A 8 -8.34 -18.08 2.76
CA GLU A 8 -8.21 -16.84 1.97
C GLU A 8 -7.58 -15.69 2.78
N GLY A 9 -7.93 -15.55 4.07
CA GLY A 9 -7.31 -14.57 4.96
C GLY A 9 -5.81 -14.83 5.20
N ARG A 10 -5.42 -16.10 5.42
CA ARG A 10 -4.00 -16.49 5.56
C ARG A 10 -3.19 -16.21 4.29
N ALA A 11 -3.76 -16.50 3.12
CA ALA A 11 -3.11 -16.23 1.85
C ALA A 11 -2.86 -14.73 1.65
N SER A 12 -3.83 -13.86 1.96
CA SER A 12 -3.68 -12.41 1.84
C SER A 12 -2.54 -11.87 2.73
N ILE A 13 -2.41 -12.37 3.96
CA ILE A 13 -1.31 -12.01 4.86
C ILE A 13 0.05 -12.46 4.28
N ILE A 14 0.14 -13.68 3.77
CA ILE A 14 1.37 -14.21 3.17
C ILE A 14 1.79 -13.36 1.95
N PHE A 15 0.86 -13.02 1.05
CA PHE A 15 1.16 -12.16 -0.10
C PHE A 15 1.56 -10.74 0.33
N SER A 16 0.97 -10.21 1.41
CA SER A 16 1.38 -8.92 1.98
C SER A 16 2.82 -8.96 2.49
N LEU A 17 3.21 -10.05 3.15
CA LEU A 17 4.57 -10.26 3.63
C LEU A 17 5.56 -10.45 2.48
N ILE A 18 5.17 -11.19 1.43
CA ILE A 18 5.99 -11.35 0.21
C ILE A 18 6.20 -10.00 -0.47
N PHE A 19 5.15 -9.18 -0.61
CA PHE A 19 5.27 -7.82 -1.13
C PHE A 19 6.21 -6.97 -0.27
N ALA A 20 6.03 -6.96 1.06
CA ALA A 20 6.89 -6.19 1.96
C ALA A 20 8.36 -6.63 1.85
N ALA A 21 8.62 -7.94 1.83
CA ALA A 21 9.97 -8.48 1.69
C ALA A 21 10.60 -8.12 0.34
N THR A 22 9.87 -8.33 -0.76
CA THR A 22 10.35 -7.99 -2.12
C THR A 22 10.61 -6.50 -2.28
N TYR A 23 9.74 -5.64 -1.74
CA TYR A 23 9.91 -4.20 -1.76
C TYR A 23 11.15 -3.75 -0.98
N LEU A 24 11.34 -4.26 0.25
CA LEU A 24 12.51 -3.92 1.06
C LEU A 24 13.81 -4.42 0.41
N LEU A 25 13.84 -5.66 -0.08
CA LEU A 25 15.00 -6.22 -0.77
C LEU A 25 15.35 -5.43 -2.04
N ALA A 26 14.35 -5.11 -2.87
CA ALA A 26 14.54 -4.29 -4.07
C ALA A 26 15.10 -2.91 -3.71
N THR A 27 14.54 -2.27 -2.68
CA THR A 27 14.99 -0.94 -2.23
C THR A 27 16.44 -0.98 -1.74
N LEU A 28 16.82 -2.01 -0.96
CA LEU A 28 18.18 -2.17 -0.45
C LEU A 28 19.19 -2.44 -1.58
N LEU A 29 18.84 -3.32 -2.53
CA LEU A 29 19.69 -3.67 -3.67
C LEU A 29 19.90 -2.47 -4.60
N LEU A 30 18.82 -1.74 -4.92
CA LEU A 30 18.87 -0.57 -5.81
C LEU A 30 19.61 0.60 -5.16
N LYS A 31 19.42 0.86 -3.86
CA LYS A 31 20.14 1.93 -3.15
C LYS A 31 21.66 1.73 -3.13
N ARG A 32 22.14 0.49 -3.14
CA ARG A 32 23.58 0.19 -3.14
C ARG A 32 24.27 0.38 -4.50
N HIS A 33 23.51 0.61 -5.58
CA HIS A 33 24.03 0.82 -6.94
C HIS A 33 25.01 -0.28 -7.41
N LEU A 34 24.86 -1.51 -6.89
CA LEU A 34 25.76 -2.63 -7.16
C LEU A 34 25.46 -3.37 -8.48
N LEU A 35 24.43 -2.93 -9.21
CA LEU A 35 23.84 -3.71 -10.30
C LEU A 35 23.81 -2.92 -11.61
N GLY A 36 24.05 -3.63 -12.72
CA GLY A 36 23.89 -3.07 -14.06
C GLY A 36 22.44 -2.62 -14.33
N GLN A 37 22.27 -1.74 -15.31
CA GLN A 37 20.99 -1.10 -15.62
C GLN A 37 19.84 -2.12 -15.84
N THR A 38 20.09 -3.17 -16.62
CA THR A 38 19.10 -4.22 -16.89
C THR A 38 18.67 -4.98 -15.64
N ALA A 39 19.62 -5.33 -14.76
CA ALA A 39 19.32 -6.01 -13.51
C ALA A 39 18.52 -5.13 -12.55
N SER A 40 18.84 -3.84 -12.48
CA SER A 40 18.10 -2.86 -11.69
C SER A 40 16.64 -2.72 -12.12
N ILE A 41 16.37 -2.71 -13.43
CA ILE A 41 15.00 -2.67 -13.97
C ILE A 41 14.21 -3.92 -13.58
N LEU A 42 14.81 -5.11 -13.74
CA LEU A 42 14.15 -6.38 -13.37
C LEU A 42 13.80 -6.42 -11.88
N ILE A 43 14.69 -5.95 -11.01
CA ILE A 43 14.46 -5.90 -9.57
C ILE A 43 13.39 -4.88 -9.19
N ALA A 44 13.30 -3.75 -9.90
CA ALA A 44 12.26 -2.74 -9.68
C ALA A 44 10.85 -3.27 -10.05
N ILE A 45 10.75 -4.14 -11.05
CA ILE A 45 9.48 -4.72 -11.51
C ILE A 45 8.96 -5.81 -10.55
N LEU A 46 9.85 -6.57 -9.91
CA LEU A 46 9.49 -7.68 -9.04
C LEU A 46 8.47 -7.33 -7.94
N PRO A 47 8.64 -6.26 -7.13
CA PRO A 47 7.65 -5.87 -6.12
C PRO A 47 6.33 -5.41 -6.75
N VAL A 48 6.33 -4.87 -7.97
CA VAL A 48 5.11 -4.47 -8.69
C VAL A 48 4.28 -5.69 -9.04
N ILE A 49 4.91 -6.76 -9.55
CA ILE A 49 4.23 -8.03 -9.83
C ILE A 49 3.67 -8.63 -8.54
N ALA A 50 4.47 -8.68 -7.47
CA ALA A 50 4.01 -9.18 -6.17
C ALA A 50 2.80 -8.38 -5.65
N PHE A 51 2.82 -7.06 -5.82
CA PHE A 51 1.71 -6.19 -5.44
C PHE A 51 0.45 -6.42 -6.28
N ALA A 52 0.59 -6.66 -7.59
CA ALA A 52 -0.55 -6.99 -8.45
C ALA A 52 -1.25 -8.29 -8.01
N PHE A 53 -0.47 -9.32 -7.63
CA PHE A 53 -1.03 -10.55 -7.04
C PHE A 53 -1.73 -10.29 -5.70
N PHE A 54 -1.15 -9.43 -4.86
CA PHE A 54 -1.79 -9.01 -3.61
C PHE A 54 -3.13 -8.32 -3.88
N ILE A 55 -3.20 -7.36 -4.82
CA ILE A 55 -4.44 -6.67 -5.19
C ILE A 55 -5.50 -7.69 -5.62
N PHE A 56 -5.16 -8.63 -6.51
CA PHE A 56 -6.11 -9.63 -6.98
C PHE A 56 -6.73 -10.44 -5.84
N LYS A 57 -5.90 -10.88 -4.88
CA LYS A 57 -6.37 -11.60 -3.69
C LYS A 57 -7.16 -10.70 -2.74
N TYR A 58 -6.73 -9.46 -2.56
CA TYR A 58 -7.39 -8.48 -1.70
C TYR A 58 -8.80 -8.15 -2.22
N VAL A 59 -8.95 -7.84 -3.51
CA VAL A 59 -10.25 -7.57 -4.14
C VAL A 59 -11.19 -8.77 -3.99
N LYS A 60 -10.70 -9.99 -4.23
CA LYS A 60 -11.50 -11.21 -4.02
C LYS A 60 -11.94 -11.36 -2.57
N ALA A 61 -11.04 -11.10 -1.61
CA ALA A 61 -11.36 -11.18 -0.19
C ALA A 61 -12.43 -10.15 0.21
N VAL A 62 -12.33 -8.91 -0.27
CA VAL A 62 -13.34 -7.86 -0.04
C VAL A 62 -14.68 -8.22 -0.66
N ALA A 63 -14.70 -8.75 -1.89
CA ALA A 63 -15.93 -9.18 -2.57
C ALA A 63 -16.70 -10.27 -1.81
N ASN A 64 -16.01 -11.08 -0.99
CA ASN A 64 -16.60 -12.13 -0.16
C ASN A 64 -17.01 -11.67 1.26
N MET A 65 -16.83 -10.38 1.59
CA MET A 65 -17.24 -9.80 2.88
C MET A 65 -18.71 -9.38 2.89
N ASP A 66 -19.29 -9.30 4.09
CA ASP A 66 -20.63 -8.76 4.30
C ASP A 66 -20.69 -7.27 3.89
N GLU A 67 -21.86 -6.78 3.50
CA GLU A 67 -22.06 -5.42 2.96
C GLU A 67 -21.48 -4.31 3.86
N VAL A 68 -21.67 -4.44 5.18
CA VAL A 68 -21.16 -3.46 6.17
C VAL A 68 -19.63 -3.44 6.16
N ARG A 69 -18.99 -4.62 6.10
CA ARG A 69 -17.52 -4.73 6.05
C ARG A 69 -16.97 -4.21 4.74
N GLN A 70 -17.63 -4.49 3.61
CA GLN A 70 -17.26 -3.92 2.31
C GLN A 70 -17.34 -2.40 2.33
N ARG A 71 -18.40 -1.83 2.90
CA ARG A 71 -18.57 -0.39 3.04
C ARG A 71 -17.47 0.24 3.90
N VAL A 72 -17.07 -0.39 5.00
CA VAL A 72 -15.91 0.04 5.80
C VAL A 72 -14.63 0.07 4.96
N GLN A 73 -14.36 -0.97 4.18
CA GLN A 73 -13.16 -1.01 3.35
C GLN A 73 -13.19 0.06 2.25
N PHE A 74 -14.35 0.28 1.65
CA PHE A 74 -14.53 1.29 0.61
C PHE A 74 -14.32 2.72 1.17
N GLU A 75 -14.94 3.03 2.31
CA GLU A 75 -14.72 4.32 2.99
C GLU A 75 -13.24 4.49 3.40
N ALA A 76 -12.59 3.43 3.90
CA ALA A 76 -11.18 3.46 4.25
C ALA A 76 -10.30 3.77 3.03
N VAL A 77 -10.58 3.16 1.88
CA VAL A 77 -9.88 3.43 0.62
C VAL A 77 -10.13 4.86 0.15
N ILE A 78 -11.36 5.37 0.22
CA ILE A 78 -11.66 6.76 -0.14
C ILE A 78 -10.85 7.73 0.72
N ILE A 79 -10.88 7.57 2.05
CA ILE A 79 -10.13 8.43 2.98
C ILE A 79 -8.63 8.33 2.70
N GLY A 80 -8.11 7.10 2.58
CA GLY A 80 -6.70 6.86 2.30
C GLY A 80 -6.24 7.48 0.99
N PHE A 81 -7.02 7.31 -0.08
CA PHE A 81 -6.76 7.89 -1.39
C PHE A 81 -6.80 9.42 -1.35
N SER A 82 -7.85 10.02 -0.78
CA SER A 82 -7.98 11.47 -0.67
C SER A 82 -6.83 12.11 0.10
N LEU A 83 -6.42 11.53 1.23
CA LEU A 83 -5.28 12.02 2.01
C LEU A 83 -3.95 11.84 1.26
N THR A 84 -3.78 10.76 0.51
CA THR A 84 -2.59 10.52 -0.31
C THR A 84 -2.47 11.54 -1.43
N VAL A 85 -3.57 11.84 -2.13
CA VAL A 85 -3.61 12.87 -3.17
C VAL A 85 -3.33 14.25 -2.58
N MET A 86 -3.93 14.56 -1.43
CA MET A 86 -3.67 15.81 -0.71
C MET A 86 -2.19 15.95 -0.36
N LEU A 87 -1.55 14.89 0.15
CA LEU A 87 -0.12 14.87 0.44
C LEU A 87 0.72 15.03 -0.84
N LEU A 88 0.36 14.37 -1.93
CA LEU A 88 1.08 14.47 -3.21
C LEU A 88 1.05 15.89 -3.76
N ILE A 89 -0.11 16.56 -3.70
CA ILE A 89 -0.25 17.97 -4.09
C ILE A 89 0.61 18.85 -3.19
N ALA A 90 0.57 18.63 -1.87
CA ALA A 90 1.39 19.39 -0.92
C ALA A 90 2.89 19.22 -1.21
N LEU A 91 3.38 17.99 -1.42
CA LEU A 91 4.77 17.72 -1.77
C LEU A 91 5.18 18.37 -3.07
N PHE A 92 4.32 18.33 -4.09
CA PHE A 92 4.57 18.97 -5.37
C PHE A 92 4.69 20.50 -5.22
N LEU A 93 3.75 21.14 -4.51
CA LEU A 93 3.80 22.59 -4.27
C LEU A 93 5.01 22.98 -3.42
N LEU A 94 5.33 22.20 -2.38
CA LEU A 94 6.53 22.42 -1.58
C LEU A 94 7.79 22.28 -2.43
N SER A 95 7.83 21.37 -3.41
CA SER A 95 8.99 21.25 -4.31
C SER A 95 9.22 22.48 -5.21
N LEU A 96 8.20 23.32 -5.40
CA LEU A 96 8.31 24.60 -6.13
C LEU A 96 8.78 25.75 -5.23
N THR A 97 8.69 25.57 -3.92
CA THR A 97 9.31 26.45 -2.95
C THR A 97 10.68 25.85 -2.58
N ASP A 98 11.72 26.61 -2.30
CA ASP A 98 13.02 26.01 -1.87
C ASP A 98 12.95 25.31 -0.48
N ILE A 99 11.74 25.01 0.01
CA ILE A 99 11.43 24.31 1.26
C ILE A 99 11.09 22.86 0.91
N SER A 100 12.13 22.03 0.78
CA SER A 100 11.97 20.59 0.59
C SER A 100 12.74 19.81 1.64
N TYR A 101 12.08 18.85 2.29
CA TYR A 101 12.67 17.92 3.26
C TYR A 101 12.62 16.49 2.72
N PRO A 102 13.39 16.15 1.66
CA PRO A 102 13.26 14.88 0.94
C PRO A 102 13.56 13.64 1.81
N GLU A 103 14.34 13.81 2.88
CA GLU A 103 14.68 12.77 3.86
C GLU A 103 13.48 12.27 4.68
N TRP A 104 12.53 13.15 5.02
CA TRP A 104 11.38 12.82 5.87
C TRP A 104 10.04 12.93 5.13
N PHE A 105 9.93 13.88 4.20
CA PHE A 105 8.76 14.24 3.42
C PHE A 105 9.10 14.22 1.92
N GLY A 106 9.50 13.04 1.44
CA GLY A 106 9.83 12.81 0.04
C GLY A 106 8.85 11.85 -0.65
N TYR A 107 8.98 11.76 -1.98
CA TYR A 107 8.23 10.78 -2.78
C TYR A 107 8.54 9.32 -2.42
N SER A 108 9.72 9.05 -1.84
CA SER A 108 10.12 7.69 -1.47
C SER A 108 9.31 7.12 -0.29
N GLN A 109 8.78 8.00 0.58
CA GLN A 109 7.99 7.67 1.76
C GLN A 109 6.49 7.62 1.45
N LEU A 110 6.07 8.00 0.24
CA LEU A 110 4.66 8.09 -0.16
C LEU A 110 3.92 6.75 -0.02
N VAL A 111 4.62 5.63 -0.22
CA VAL A 111 4.08 4.28 0.02
C VAL A 111 3.71 4.10 1.49
N ILE A 112 4.56 4.54 2.42
CA ILE A 112 4.32 4.43 3.87
C ILE A 112 3.11 5.28 4.26
N PHE A 113 3.03 6.51 3.76
CA PHE A 113 1.90 7.41 4.02
C PHE A 113 0.58 6.88 3.44
N CYS A 114 0.60 6.28 2.25
CA CYS A 114 -0.58 5.67 1.65
C CYS A 114 -1.18 4.59 2.57
N TRP A 115 -0.35 3.70 3.10
CA TRP A 115 -0.79 2.69 4.08
C TRP A 115 -1.29 3.31 5.38
N LEU A 116 -0.57 4.32 5.91
CA LEU A 116 -0.96 5.01 7.13
C LEU A 116 -2.34 5.66 6.99
N PHE A 117 -2.59 6.37 5.89
CA PHE A 117 -3.86 7.03 5.63
C PHE A 117 -5.00 6.04 5.43
N TYR A 118 -4.75 4.91 4.77
CA TYR A 118 -5.72 3.82 4.69
C TYR A 118 -6.08 3.28 6.08
N PHE A 119 -5.10 3.04 6.97
CA PHE A 119 -5.39 2.57 8.33
C PHE A 119 -6.18 3.60 9.15
N ILE A 120 -5.90 4.89 8.98
CA ILE A 120 -6.70 5.96 9.59
C ILE A 120 -8.14 5.89 9.09
N GLY A 121 -8.35 5.80 7.78
CA GLY A 121 -9.68 5.64 7.19
C GLY A 121 -10.41 4.41 7.70
N TRP A 122 -9.69 3.28 7.80
CA TRP A 122 -10.22 2.04 8.33
C TRP A 122 -10.67 2.16 9.79
N LEU A 123 -9.87 2.79 10.66
CA LEU A 123 -10.23 3.01 12.07
C LEU A 123 -11.45 3.93 12.21
N VAL A 124 -11.51 5.01 11.42
CA VAL A 124 -12.63 5.95 11.42
C VAL A 124 -13.93 5.26 10.99
N SER A 125 -13.89 4.52 9.87
CA SER A 125 -15.06 3.79 9.38
C SER A 125 -15.44 2.65 10.30
N LYS A 126 -14.48 1.89 10.84
CA LYS A 126 -14.75 0.83 11.81
C LYS A 126 -15.51 1.37 13.04
N LYS A 127 -15.06 2.50 13.61
CA LYS A 127 -15.75 3.18 14.72
C LYS A 127 -17.17 3.62 14.35
N LYS A 128 -17.39 4.10 13.12
CA LYS A 128 -18.71 4.54 12.62
C LYS A 128 -19.73 3.40 12.54
N TYR A 129 -19.32 2.20 12.14
CA TYR A 129 -20.21 1.03 12.01
C TYR A 129 -20.23 0.11 13.23
N GLY A 130 -19.46 0.42 14.30
CA GLY A 130 -19.48 -0.33 15.56
C GLY A 130 -18.92 -1.76 15.48
N ILE A 131 -18.08 -2.04 14.48
CA ILE A 131 -17.42 -3.35 14.25
C ILE A 131 -15.96 -3.35 14.65
#